data_AF-A0A8J9Z8T6-F1
#
_entry.id   AF-A0A8J9Z8T6-F1
#
_cell.length_a   1.000
_cell.length_b   1.000
_cell.length_c   1.000
_cell.angle_alpha   90.00
_cell.angle_beta   90.00
_cell.angle_gamma   90.00
#
_symmetry.space_group_name_H-M   'P 1'
#
loop_
_entity.id
_entity.type
_entity.pdbx_description
1 polymer ?
#
loop_
_entity_poly.entity_id
_entity_poly.type
_entity_poly.pdbx_seq_one_letter_code
_entity_poly.pdbx_strand_id
1 'polypeptide(L)'
;MGRVVIPRGPIQAKGLLLACIKDDNPCIFLEPKILYRAAVEHVPVGDFTLPLTSAEVVVEGKDVTMVAWGTQIQVLREVCNMAQEKLGLSCELIDLRTIMPWDSETVIKVSE
;
A
#
# COMPACT_ATOMS: atom_id res chain seq x y z
N MET A 1 -19.05 -7.16 7.30
CA MET A 1 -17.86 -8.05 7.41
C MET A 1 -16.70 -7.17 7.84
N GLY A 2 -15.87 -7.59 8.81
CA GLY A 2 -14.82 -6.71 9.33
C GLY A 2 -13.73 -6.39 8.31
N ARG A 3 -12.95 -5.33 8.58
CA ARG A 3 -11.84 -4.88 7.72
C ARG A 3 -10.50 -5.01 8.41
N VAL A 4 -9.44 -5.29 7.64
CA VAL A 4 -8.04 -5.28 8.11
C VAL A 4 -7.21 -4.41 7.18
N VAL A 5 -6.57 -3.37 7.72
CA VAL A 5 -5.91 -2.31 6.94
C VAL A 5 -4.51 -2.03 7.51
N ILE A 6 -3.53 -1.85 6.61
CA ILE A 6 -2.11 -1.66 6.93
C ILE A 6 -1.53 -0.56 6.03
N PRO A 7 -1.23 0.65 6.54
CA PRO A 7 -0.65 1.75 5.75
C PRO A 7 0.86 1.57 5.55
N ARG A 8 1.42 2.09 4.45
CA ARG A 8 2.89 2.09 4.20
C ARG A 8 3.63 3.38 4.57
N GLY A 9 2.93 4.43 5.01
CA GLY A 9 3.53 5.75 5.30
C GLY A 9 2.55 6.74 5.93
N PRO A 10 3.02 7.92 6.40
CA PRO A 10 2.21 8.89 7.13
C PRO A 10 0.96 9.41 6.39
N ILE A 11 1.05 9.75 5.09
CA ILE A 11 -0.11 10.24 4.33
C ILE A 11 -1.18 9.15 4.25
N GLN A 12 -0.76 7.91 3.95
CA GLN A 12 -1.67 6.78 3.92
C GLN A 12 -2.27 6.48 5.30
N ALA A 13 -1.45 6.55 6.36
CA ALA A 13 -1.90 6.25 7.71
C ALA A 13 -3.06 7.17 8.10
N LYS A 14 -2.94 8.48 7.86
CA LYS A 14 -4.03 9.43 8.11
C LYS A 14 -5.27 9.10 7.27
N GLY A 15 -5.12 8.99 5.96
CA GLY A 15 -6.26 8.82 5.05
C GLY A 15 -7.02 7.51 5.26
N LEU A 16 -6.30 6.40 5.49
CA LEU A 16 -6.88 5.09 5.72
C LEU A 16 -7.47 4.95 7.13
N LEU A 17 -6.82 5.52 8.16
CA LEU A 17 -7.37 5.51 9.52
C LEU A 17 -8.67 6.31 9.61
N LEU A 18 -8.72 7.51 9.00
CA LEU A 18 -9.95 8.29 8.94
C LEU A 18 -11.05 7.57 8.15
N ALA A 19 -10.71 6.80 7.13
CA ALA A 19 -11.67 5.96 6.42
C ALA A 19 -12.17 4.81 7.32
N CYS A 20 -11.30 4.11 8.05
CA CYS A 20 -11.69 3.08 9.03
C CYS A 20 -12.59 3.61 10.14
N ILE A 21 -12.33 4.83 10.66
CA ILE A 21 -13.16 5.46 11.69
C ILE A 21 -14.57 5.78 11.18
N LYS A 22 -14.70 6.11 9.89
CA LYS A 22 -15.97 6.46 9.23
C LYS A 22 -16.72 5.26 8.65
N ASP A 23 -16.13 4.07 8.67
CA ASP A 23 -16.73 2.88 8.08
C ASP A 23 -17.75 2.24 9.03
N ASP A 24 -18.90 1.81 8.49
CA ASP A 24 -19.93 1.14 9.29
C ASP A 24 -19.56 -0.30 9.72
N ASN A 25 -18.44 -0.85 9.22
CA ASN A 25 -17.92 -2.16 9.61
C ASN A 25 -16.79 -2.04 10.65
N PRO A 26 -16.64 -3.04 11.55
CA PRO A 26 -15.51 -3.07 12.47
C PRO A 26 -14.18 -3.15 11.70
N CYS A 27 -13.25 -2.26 12.03
CA CYS A 27 -11.95 -2.15 11.39
C CYS A 27 -10.81 -2.47 12.36
N ILE A 28 -9.85 -3.29 11.91
CA ILE A 28 -8.55 -3.48 12.54
C ILE A 28 -7.52 -2.71 11.71
N PHE A 29 -6.84 -1.76 12.36
CA PHE A 29 -5.81 -0.94 11.74
C PHE A 29 -4.45 -1.29 12.35
N LEU A 30 -3.52 -1.81 11.55
CA LEU A 30 -2.20 -2.25 12.03
C LEU A 30 -1.14 -1.25 11.58
N GLU A 31 -0.68 -0.42 12.51
CA GLU A 31 0.35 0.59 12.25
C GLU A 31 1.75 -0.05 12.25
N PRO A 32 2.52 0.01 11.14
CA PRO A 32 3.87 -0.54 11.13
C PRO A 32 4.79 0.29 12.05
N LYS A 33 4.97 -0.19 13.29
CA LYS A 33 5.64 0.54 14.37
C LYS A 33 7.03 1.10 14.01
N ILE A 34 7.75 0.43 13.11
CA ILE A 34 9.07 0.85 12.64
C ILE A 34 9.02 2.18 11.89
N LEU A 35 7.87 2.52 11.28
CA LEU A 35 7.69 3.74 10.51
C LEU A 35 7.35 4.97 11.36
N TYR A 36 6.95 4.80 12.63
CA TYR A 36 6.51 5.92 13.48
C TYR A 36 7.49 7.09 13.55
N ARG A 37 8.79 6.80 13.51
CA ARG A 37 9.85 7.82 13.56
C ARG A 37 10.81 7.75 12.37
N ALA A 38 10.61 6.80 11.48
CA ALA A 38 11.47 6.58 10.33
C ALA A 38 10.92 7.21 9.04
N ALA A 39 9.60 7.38 8.92
CA ALA A 39 8.96 7.95 7.74
C ALA A 39 8.51 9.39 8.00
N VAL A 40 8.90 10.31 7.11
CA VAL A 40 8.49 11.72 7.13
C VAL A 40 7.92 12.08 5.76
N GLU A 41 6.68 12.53 5.74
CA GLU A 41 5.98 12.96 4.53
C GLU A 41 5.18 14.24 4.82
N HIS A 42 4.89 15.02 3.78
CA HIS A 42 3.97 16.16 3.92
C HIS A 42 2.53 15.66 4.04
N VAL A 43 1.99 15.63 5.25
CA VAL A 43 0.60 15.23 5.52
C VAL A 43 -0.30 16.47 5.57
N PRO A 44 -1.35 16.56 4.73
CA PRO A 44 -2.33 17.64 4.83
C PRO A 44 -2.91 17.76 6.24
N VAL A 45 -3.08 18.98 6.75
CA VAL A 45 -3.65 19.21 8.10
C VAL A 45 -5.14 18.88 8.14
N GLY A 46 -5.90 19.29 7.12
CA GLY A 46 -7.33 19.03 7.01
C GLY A 46 -7.68 17.56 6.78
N ASP A 47 -8.92 17.19 7.06
CA ASP A 47 -9.42 15.83 6.90
C ASP A 47 -9.42 15.39 5.44
N PHE A 48 -8.95 14.18 5.21
CA PHE A 48 -9.11 13.47 3.95
C PHE A 48 -9.21 11.97 4.23
N THR A 49 -9.81 11.23 3.30
CA THR A 49 -9.89 9.77 3.36
C THR A 49 -9.23 9.18 2.12
N LEU A 50 -8.69 7.98 2.28
CA LEU A 50 -8.29 7.13 1.17
C LEU A 50 -9.28 5.96 1.05
N PRO A 51 -9.52 5.43 -0.16
CA PRO A 51 -10.45 4.33 -0.34
C PRO A 51 -9.96 3.07 0.38
N LEU A 52 -10.87 2.43 1.13
CA LEU A 52 -10.66 1.08 1.65
C LEU A 52 -10.90 0.06 0.54
N THR A 53 -10.30 -1.13 0.64
CA THR A 53 -10.43 -2.19 -0.37
C THR A 53 -10.00 -1.71 -1.77
N SER A 54 -8.96 -0.89 -1.81
CA SER A 54 -8.32 -0.46 -3.04
C SER A 54 -6.82 -0.65 -2.87
N ALA A 55 -6.19 -1.36 -3.79
CA ALA A 55 -4.74 -1.44 -3.87
C ALA A 55 -4.19 -0.22 -4.63
N GLU A 56 -2.89 -0.03 -4.62
CA GLU A 56 -2.21 1.04 -5.34
C GLU A 56 -1.05 0.45 -6.13
N VAL A 57 -0.99 0.71 -7.44
CA VAL A 57 0.20 0.43 -8.25
C VAL A 57 1.22 1.52 -7.96
N VAL A 58 2.29 1.13 -7.27
CA VAL A 58 3.32 2.02 -6.71
C VAL A 58 4.48 2.22 -7.69
N VAL A 59 4.75 1.19 -8.50
CA VAL A 59 5.69 1.17 -9.62
C VAL A 59 5.03 0.37 -10.73
N GLU A 60 4.97 0.93 -11.94
CA GLU A 60 4.51 0.23 -13.13
C GLU A 60 5.61 -0.71 -13.65
N GLY A 61 5.23 -1.88 -14.16
CA GLY A 61 6.16 -2.82 -14.75
C GLY A 61 5.46 -3.94 -15.52
N LYS A 62 6.23 -4.81 -16.17
CA LYS A 62 5.70 -5.79 -17.13
C LYS A 62 6.25 -7.20 -17.03
N ASP A 63 7.39 -7.39 -16.38
CA ASP A 63 8.06 -8.70 -16.36
C ASP A 63 7.66 -9.52 -15.13
N VAL A 64 7.35 -8.87 -14.01
CA VAL A 64 6.90 -9.51 -12.77
C VAL A 64 6.10 -8.53 -11.90
N THR A 65 5.00 -9.00 -11.32
CA THR A 65 4.22 -8.25 -10.32
C THR A 65 4.57 -8.70 -8.91
N MET A 66 4.88 -7.75 -8.04
CA MET A 66 5.15 -7.97 -6.63
C MET A 66 4.07 -7.28 -5.79
N VAL A 67 3.49 -8.01 -4.84
CA VAL A 67 2.43 -7.49 -3.96
C VAL A 67 2.93 -7.50 -2.53
N ALA A 68 2.78 -6.38 -1.81
CA ALA A 68 3.03 -6.32 -0.38
C ALA A 68 2.17 -5.24 0.29
N TRP A 69 2.51 -4.90 1.54
CA TRP A 69 1.86 -3.87 2.35
C TRP A 69 2.80 -3.39 3.45
N GLY A 70 2.50 -2.24 4.05
CA GLY A 70 3.27 -1.70 5.16
C GLY A 70 4.74 -1.44 4.81
N THR A 71 5.65 -1.69 5.77
CA THR A 71 7.09 -1.48 5.60
C THR A 71 7.68 -2.25 4.42
N GLN A 72 7.10 -3.40 4.05
CA GLN A 72 7.64 -4.24 2.99
C GLN A 72 7.59 -3.57 1.61
N ILE A 73 6.74 -2.55 1.43
CA ILE A 73 6.72 -1.75 0.19
C ILE A 73 8.05 -1.03 -0.03
N GLN A 74 8.71 -0.55 1.02
CA GLN A 74 10.02 0.10 0.89
C GLN A 74 11.09 -0.91 0.45
N VAL A 75 11.07 -2.11 1.05
CA VAL A 75 11.97 -3.22 0.68
C VAL A 75 11.79 -3.61 -0.79
N LEU A 76 10.55 -3.80 -1.24
CA LEU A 76 10.29 -4.21 -2.61
C LEU A 76 10.58 -3.10 -3.63
N ARG A 77 10.46 -1.83 -3.25
CA ARG A 77 10.89 -0.73 -4.12
C ARG A 77 12.39 -0.78 -4.39
N GLU A 78 13.20 -1.10 -3.38
CA GLU A 78 14.64 -1.35 -3.57
C GLU A 78 14.89 -2.59 -4.44
N VAL A 79 14.08 -3.64 -4.31
CA VAL A 79 14.14 -4.82 -5.17
C VAL A 79 13.80 -4.50 -6.62
N CYS A 80 12.78 -3.68 -6.91
CA CYS A 80 12.47 -3.19 -8.25
C CYS A 80 13.71 -2.53 -8.90
N ASN A 81 14.37 -1.64 -8.17
CA ASN A 81 15.56 -0.95 -8.65
C ASN A 81 16.70 -1.94 -8.93
N MET A 82 16.96 -2.87 -8.01
CA MET A 82 18.00 -3.89 -8.20
C MET A 82 17.71 -4.83 -9.38
N ALA A 83 16.45 -5.22 -9.59
CA ALA A 83 16.04 -6.07 -10.71
C ALA A 83 16.26 -5.35 -12.05
N GLN A 84 15.90 -4.07 -12.13
CA GLN A 84 16.12 -3.24 -13.31
C GLN A 84 17.62 -3.07 -13.60
N GLU A 85 18.43 -2.76 -12.58
CA GLU A 85 19.86 -2.50 -12.73
C GLU A 85 20.68 -3.75 -13.07
N LYS A 86 20.38 -4.88 -12.42
CA LYS A 86 21.21 -6.10 -12.50
C LYS A 86 20.74 -7.08 -13.55
N LEU A 87 19.43 -7.14 -13.79
CA LEU A 87 18.79 -8.15 -14.64
C LEU A 87 18.07 -7.52 -15.84
N GLY A 88 17.92 -6.19 -15.88
CA GLY A 88 17.15 -5.52 -16.92
C GLY A 88 15.64 -5.79 -16.85
N LEU A 89 15.14 -6.25 -15.69
CA LEU A 89 13.74 -6.61 -15.49
C LEU A 89 12.92 -5.42 -14.94
N SER A 90 11.74 -5.23 -15.50
CA SER A 90 10.75 -4.24 -15.10
C SER A 90 9.73 -4.86 -14.16
N CYS A 91 9.83 -4.54 -12.88
CA CYS A 91 8.93 -5.04 -11.85
C CYS A 91 7.77 -4.07 -11.58
N GLU A 92 6.54 -4.58 -11.64
CA GLU A 92 5.37 -3.90 -11.10
C GLU A 92 5.32 -4.12 -9.58
N LEU A 93 5.04 -3.07 -8.81
CA LEU A 93 4.91 -3.13 -7.36
C LEU A 93 3.55 -2.62 -6.93
N ILE A 94 2.79 -3.47 -6.26
CA ILE A 94 1.46 -3.17 -5.75
C ILE A 94 1.49 -3.11 -4.22
N ASP A 95 0.98 -2.01 -3.67
CA ASP A 95 0.63 -1.89 -2.25
C ASP A 95 -0.84 -2.24 -2.05
N LEU A 96 -1.08 -3.32 -1.31
CA LEU A 96 -2.41 -3.85 -1.13
C LEU A 96 -3.30 -2.94 -0.25
N ARG A 97 -2.70 -2.22 0.72
CA ARG A 97 -3.35 -1.36 1.73
C ARG A 97 -4.37 -2.06 2.64
N THR A 98 -5.38 -2.74 2.08
CA THR A 98 -6.44 -3.48 2.78
C THR A 98 -6.26 -4.98 2.56
N ILE A 99 -6.07 -5.73 3.64
CA ILE A 99 -5.91 -7.20 3.63
C ILE A 99 -7.27 -7.90 3.52
N MET A 100 -8.31 -7.30 4.11
CA MET A 100 -9.65 -7.88 4.08
C MET A 100 -10.73 -6.79 4.08
N PRO A 101 -11.72 -6.84 3.16
CA PRO A 101 -11.60 -7.49 1.86
C PRO A 101 -10.52 -6.78 1.03
N TRP A 102 -9.69 -7.56 0.33
CA TRP A 102 -8.61 -7.04 -0.51
C TRP A 102 -9.06 -6.78 -1.94
N ASP A 103 -8.33 -5.91 -2.64
CA ASP A 103 -8.61 -5.55 -4.03
C ASP A 103 -8.03 -6.60 -4.99
N SER A 104 -8.82 -7.64 -5.25
CA SER A 104 -8.43 -8.71 -6.17
C SER A 104 -8.39 -8.26 -7.62
N GLU A 105 -9.21 -7.27 -8.00
CA GLU A 105 -9.27 -6.78 -9.38
C GLU A 105 -7.94 -6.15 -9.79
N THR A 106 -7.38 -5.28 -8.95
CA THR A 106 -6.08 -4.65 -9.23
C THR A 106 -4.94 -5.66 -9.32
N VAL A 107 -4.93 -6.70 -8.47
CA VAL A 107 -3.84 -7.69 -8.44
C VAL A 107 -3.92 -8.71 -9.58
N ILE A 108 -5.12 -9.06 -10.03
CA ILE A 108 -5.32 -10.03 -11.11
C ILE A 108 -5.23 -9.34 -12.48
N LYS A 109 -5.41 -8.02 -12.54
CA LYS A 109 -5.31 -7.25 -13.78
C LYS A 109 -3.96 -7.54 -14.44
N VAL A 110 -4.03 -8.02 -15.68
CA VAL A 110 -2.84 -8.19 -16.50
C VAL A 110 -2.41 -6.81 -17.00
N SER A 111 -1.20 -6.39 -16.61
CA SER A 111 -0.54 -5.20 -17.13
C SER A 111 -0.20 -5.45 -18.61
N GLU A 112 -0.69 -4.58 -19.50
CA GLU A 112 -0.44 -4.66 -20.96
C GLU A 112 0.98 -4.22 -21.35
#